data_AF-A0A7C7I496-F1
#
_entry.id   AF-A0A7C7I496-F1
#
_cell.length_a   1.000
_cell.length_b   1.000
_cell.length_c   1.000
_cell.angle_alpha   90.00
_cell.angle_beta   90.00
_cell.angle_gamma   90.00
#
_symmetry.space_group_name_H-M   'P 1'
#
loop_
_entity.id
_entity.type
_entity.pdbx_description
1 polymer ?
#
loop_
_entity_poly.entity_id
_entity_poly.type
_entity_poly.pdbx_seq_one_letter_code
_entity_poly.pdbx_strand_id
1 'polypeptide(L)'
;MLTGRKVTLSRVISWVLNGGPYPCFLSSLPLGSSLNFKQYYQILCIILALNFIGCLGPKTAWEDVESDYDHVLNVFGLINLDSGHTSFIGLYRTTDLDEVSQILVGVDTLYYYEYEKDEGEDGEEGFWVIDSIYEPAALIKDAVVLVSDNQGNSYEFSFVDKVTFIDTIYFDTTFTFYGYTFDWDTTIYDTNTFRINFYVDTTGTFNPQPETNYQLSITAPGFDPVSGSLTTPMIPTIDSLVQRGHASDTIIASEPFDIYWNLQESGKG
;
A
#
# COMPACT_ATOMS: atom_id res chain seq x y z
N MET A 1 2.71 21.95 28.67
CA MET A 1 4.08 21.46 28.98
C MET A 1 4.14 20.00 28.62
N LEU A 2 4.47 19.71 27.36
CA LEU A 2 4.75 18.38 26.80
C LEU A 2 5.80 18.62 25.73
N THR A 3 6.97 18.02 25.91
CA THR A 3 8.18 18.19 25.10
C THR A 3 8.06 17.36 23.82
N GLY A 4 7.66 18.00 22.72
CA GLY A 4 7.67 17.39 21.39
C GLY A 4 9.08 17.37 20.80
N ARG A 5 9.60 16.17 20.51
CA ARG A 5 10.84 15.98 19.73
C ARG A 5 10.50 16.24 18.25
N LYS A 6 10.97 17.35 17.70
CA LYS A 6 11.02 17.58 16.24
C LYS A 6 12.03 16.63 15.64
N VAL A 7 11.60 15.78 14.70
CA VAL A 7 12.49 15.11 13.75
C VAL A 7 12.11 15.60 12.36
N THR A 8 13.00 16.42 11.80
CA THR A 8 12.92 16.91 10.42
C THR A 8 13.63 15.89 9.53
N LEU A 9 12.88 15.18 8.68
CA LEU A 9 13.45 14.35 7.61
C LEU A 9 13.84 15.26 6.44
N SER A 10 15.09 15.70 6.43
CA SER A 10 15.72 16.28 5.24
C SER A 10 16.31 15.15 4.41
N ARG A 11 15.78 14.92 3.21
CA ARG A 11 16.41 14.05 2.20
C ARG A 11 17.66 14.76 1.68
N VAL A 12 18.83 14.30 2.10
CA VAL A 12 20.07 14.55 1.38
C VAL A 12 20.44 13.26 0.66
N ILE A 13 20.24 13.25 -0.65
CA ILE A 13 20.89 12.30 -1.55
C ILE A 13 22.35 12.79 -1.66
N SER A 14 23.25 12.08 -1.01
CA SER A 14 24.69 12.22 -1.25
C SER A 14 25.20 10.90 -1.80
N TRP A 15 25.63 10.93 -3.05
CA TRP A 15 26.46 9.88 -3.63
C TRP A 15 27.79 9.88 -2.89
N VAL A 16 27.95 9.01 -1.88
CA VAL A 16 29.28 8.68 -1.38
C VAL A 16 29.82 7.56 -2.26
N LEU A 17 30.62 7.99 -3.23
CA LEU A 17 31.50 7.17 -4.03
C LEU A 17 32.26 6.18 -3.13
N ASN A 18 32.30 4.92 -3.56
CA ASN A 18 33.12 3.82 -3.06
C ASN A 18 34.34 4.28 -2.24
N GLY A 19 34.26 4.15 -0.92
CA GLY A 19 35.42 4.21 -0.04
C GLY A 19 36.17 2.88 -0.13
N GLY A 20 37.16 2.81 -1.02
CA GLY A 20 38.18 1.76 -0.98
C GLY A 20 38.87 1.69 0.39
N PRO A 21 39.62 0.61 0.67
CA PRO A 21 40.32 0.47 1.92
C PRO A 21 41.28 1.65 2.08
N TYR A 22 41.27 2.24 3.27
CA TYR A 22 42.11 3.37 3.67
C TYR A 22 43.50 3.33 3.01
N PRO A 23 43.98 4.42 2.38
CA PRO A 23 45.38 4.47 2.01
C PRO A 23 46.18 4.48 3.31
N CYS A 24 46.91 3.40 3.58
CA CYS A 24 48.01 3.46 4.52
C CYS A 24 48.98 4.53 4.00
N PHE A 25 48.87 5.75 4.54
CA PHE A 25 49.85 6.79 4.28
C PHE A 25 51.20 6.28 4.80
N LEU A 26 52.08 5.87 3.89
CA LEU A 26 53.51 5.87 4.17
C LEU A 26 53.90 7.34 4.35
N SER A 27 54.03 7.79 5.59
CA SER A 27 54.76 9.02 5.86
C SER A 27 56.20 8.78 5.44
N SER A 28 56.66 9.49 4.40
CA SER A 28 58.06 9.53 4.03
C SER A 28 58.84 10.17 5.17
N LEU A 29 59.58 9.38 5.94
CA LEU A 29 60.57 9.88 6.89
C LEU A 29 61.81 10.36 6.12
N PRO A 30 62.45 11.46 6.55
CA PRO A 30 63.63 11.98 5.88
C PRO A 30 64.78 10.99 6.11
N LEU A 31 65.25 10.38 5.02
CA LEU A 31 66.46 9.54 5.04
C LEU A 31 67.67 10.46 5.18
N GLY A 32 68.08 10.72 6.42
CA GLY A 32 69.14 11.68 6.70
C GLY A 32 69.74 11.54 8.10
N SER A 33 70.41 10.41 8.37
CA SER A 33 71.55 10.26 9.30
C SER A 33 71.74 8.77 9.65
N SER A 34 72.98 8.36 9.92
CA SER A 34 73.35 6.99 10.30
C SER A 34 72.73 6.62 11.66
N LEU A 35 71.55 6.02 11.64
CA LEU A 35 70.88 5.51 12.84
C LEU A 35 71.64 4.29 13.38
N ASN A 36 71.82 4.23 14.69
CA ASN A 36 72.50 3.12 15.34
C ASN A 36 71.56 1.89 15.41
N PHE A 37 72.08 0.66 15.42
CA PHE A 37 71.29 -0.59 15.33
C PHE A 37 70.14 -0.66 16.35
N LYS A 38 70.37 -0.12 17.56
CA LYS A 38 69.37 -0.04 18.64
C LYS A 38 68.17 0.86 18.29
N GLN A 39 68.41 1.96 17.56
CA GLN A 39 67.36 2.88 17.11
C GLN A 39 66.55 2.28 15.97
N TYR A 40 67.20 1.53 15.07
CA TYR A 40 66.51 0.83 13.99
C TYR A 40 65.59 -0.26 14.53
N TYR A 41 66.05 -1.02 15.53
CA TYR A 41 65.24 -2.03 16.22
C TYR A 41 64.05 -1.39 16.95
N GLN A 42 64.25 -0.25 17.64
CA GLN A 42 63.16 0.48 18.29
C GLN A 42 62.12 1.00 17.29
N ILE A 43 62.54 1.60 16.17
CA ILE A 43 61.62 2.09 15.13
C ILE A 43 60.85 0.92 14.50
N LEU A 44 61.54 -0.20 14.19
CA LEU A 44 60.91 -1.41 13.67
C LEU A 44 59.86 -1.95 14.64
N CYS A 45 60.17 -2.04 15.94
CA CYS A 45 59.21 -2.50 16.96
C CYS A 45 58.00 -1.55 17.08
N ILE A 46 58.21 -0.23 16.99
CA ILE A 46 57.13 0.76 17.04
C ILE A 46 56.23 0.63 15.80
N ILE A 47 56.81 0.47 14.61
CA ILE A 47 56.06 0.27 13.36
C ILE A 47 55.26 -1.04 13.44
N LEU A 48 55.87 -2.12 13.94
CA LEU A 48 55.18 -3.40 14.11
C LEU A 48 54.00 -3.26 15.09
N ALA A 49 54.21 -2.62 16.24
CA ALA A 49 53.18 -2.38 17.25
C ALA A 49 52.02 -1.52 16.72
N LEU A 50 52.31 -0.48 15.92
CA LEU A 50 51.29 0.37 15.31
C LEU A 50 50.45 -0.39 14.25
N ASN A 51 51.05 -1.33 13.52
CA ASN A 51 50.32 -2.20 12.59
C ASN A 51 49.40 -3.21 13.31
N PHE A 52 49.79 -3.70 14.49
CA PHE A 52 48.92 -4.55 15.31
C PHE A 52 47.70 -3.80 15.86
N ILE A 53 47.83 -2.51 16.21
CA ILE A 53 46.72 -1.71 16.75
C ILE A 53 45.71 -1.34 15.65
N GLY A 54 46.17 -1.09 14.41
CA GLY A 54 45.28 -0.78 13.27
C GLY A 54 44.40 -1.95 12.82
N CYS A 55 44.75 -3.19 13.17
CA CYS A 55 44.00 -4.41 12.85
C CYS A 55 43.04 -4.86 13.98
N LEU A 56 43.08 -4.18 15.13
CA LEU A 56 42.21 -4.42 16.29
C LEU A 56 41.03 -3.45 16.36
N GLY A 57 40.70 -2.77 15.26
CA GLY A 57 39.46 -1.99 15.18
C GLY A 57 38.25 -2.89 15.49
N PRO A 58 37.21 -2.36 16.16
CA PRO A 58 36.00 -3.15 16.37
C PRO A 58 35.54 -3.69 15.01
N LYS A 59 35.23 -4.98 14.94
CA LYS A 59 34.63 -5.55 13.74
C LYS A 59 33.34 -4.79 13.49
N THR A 60 33.33 -3.87 12.53
CA THR A 60 32.12 -3.30 11.96
C THR A 60 31.51 -4.39 11.08
N ALA A 61 31.02 -5.45 11.71
CA ALA A 61 30.10 -6.37 11.08
C ALA A 61 28.71 -5.77 11.21
N TRP A 62 27.90 -5.91 10.18
CA TRP A 62 26.46 -5.72 10.33
C TRP A 62 25.99 -6.62 11.49
N GLU A 63 25.25 -6.05 12.43
CA GLU A 63 24.56 -6.84 13.45
C GLU A 63 23.23 -7.29 12.87
N ASP A 64 22.94 -8.58 13.02
CA ASP A 64 21.62 -9.10 12.69
C ASP A 64 20.63 -8.49 13.69
N VAL A 65 19.61 -7.81 13.17
CA VAL A 65 18.54 -7.23 13.99
C VAL A 65 17.45 -8.27 14.11
N GLU A 66 17.34 -8.87 15.29
CA GLU A 66 16.27 -9.82 15.61
C GLU A 66 15.04 -9.06 16.13
N SER A 67 13.86 -9.54 15.76
CA SER A 67 12.57 -9.11 16.30
C SER A 67 11.99 -10.24 17.13
N ASP A 68 12.00 -10.10 18.45
CA ASP A 68 11.34 -11.01 19.39
C ASP A 68 10.26 -10.21 20.12
N TYR A 69 9.09 -10.10 19.50
CA TYR A 69 7.92 -9.46 20.10
C TYR A 69 6.65 -10.22 19.79
N ASP A 70 5.73 -10.22 20.75
CA ASP A 70 4.41 -10.81 20.55
C ASP A 70 3.67 -10.09 19.43
N HIS A 71 3.10 -10.87 18.50
CA HIS A 71 2.32 -10.31 17.41
C HIS A 71 1.03 -9.66 17.92
N VAL A 72 0.71 -8.50 17.39
CA VAL A 72 -0.50 -7.74 17.72
C VAL A 72 -1.33 -7.49 16.46
N LEU A 73 -2.63 -7.31 16.63
CA LEU A 73 -3.53 -6.99 15.53
C LEU A 73 -3.31 -5.56 15.03
N ASN A 74 -3.24 -5.41 13.73
CA ASN A 74 -3.28 -4.15 13.01
C ASN A 74 -4.60 -4.06 12.24
N VAL A 75 -5.39 -3.03 12.57
CA VAL A 75 -6.75 -2.85 12.08
C VAL A 75 -6.85 -1.58 11.26
N PHE A 76 -7.37 -1.69 10.04
CA PHE A 76 -7.77 -0.55 9.24
C PHE A 76 -9.24 -0.70 8.85
N GLY A 77 -10.07 0.27 9.18
CA GLY A 77 -11.49 0.25 8.85
C GLY A 77 -11.91 1.51 8.11
N LEU A 78 -12.80 1.35 7.12
CA LEU A 78 -13.44 2.43 6.40
C LEU A 78 -14.95 2.23 6.42
N ILE A 79 -15.66 3.21 6.99
CA ILE A 79 -17.12 3.31 6.91
C ILE A 79 -17.46 4.27 5.78
N ASN A 80 -18.11 3.76 4.74
CA ASN A 80 -18.49 4.54 3.56
C ASN A 80 -19.95 4.96 3.65
N LEU A 81 -20.21 6.27 3.59
CA LEU A 81 -21.57 6.84 3.60
C LEU A 81 -22.26 6.77 2.24
N ASP A 82 -21.51 6.47 1.17
CA ASP A 82 -22.10 6.26 -0.15
C ASP A 82 -22.66 4.84 -0.28
N SER A 83 -23.97 4.74 -0.47
CA SER A 83 -24.68 3.47 -0.67
C SER A 83 -24.20 2.66 -1.89
N GLY A 84 -23.51 3.28 -2.85
CA GLY A 84 -22.93 2.58 -3.99
C GLY A 84 -21.67 1.78 -3.67
N HIS A 85 -21.11 1.94 -2.46
CA HIS A 85 -19.82 1.39 -2.08
C HIS A 85 -19.87 0.76 -0.68
N THR A 86 -19.31 -0.44 -0.55
CA THR A 86 -19.30 -1.13 0.74
C THR A 86 -18.32 -0.51 1.73
N SER A 87 -18.71 -0.52 3.00
CA SER A 87 -17.76 -0.36 4.12
C SER A 87 -16.93 -1.64 4.27
N PHE A 88 -15.70 -1.52 4.78
CA PHE A 88 -14.80 -2.66 4.93
C PHE A 88 -13.84 -2.50 6.09
N ILE A 89 -13.35 -3.63 6.60
CA ILE A 89 -12.37 -3.72 7.68
C ILE A 89 -11.25 -4.67 7.23
N GLY A 90 -10.03 -4.14 7.13
CA GLY A 90 -8.81 -4.90 6.94
C GLY A 90 -8.19 -5.28 8.28
N LEU A 91 -7.82 -6.56 8.40
CA LEU A 91 -7.26 -7.13 9.61
C LEU A 91 -5.98 -7.91 9.29
N TYR A 92 -4.88 -7.45 9.89
CA TYR A 92 -3.56 -8.03 9.76
C TYR A 92 -2.96 -8.20 11.15
N ARG A 93 -1.87 -8.95 11.27
CA ARG A 93 -1.01 -8.89 12.45
C ARG A 93 0.34 -8.30 12.13
N THR A 94 1.07 -7.86 13.15
CA THR A 94 2.49 -7.59 13.03
C THR A 94 3.24 -8.88 12.66
N THR A 95 4.35 -8.71 11.95
CA THR A 95 5.23 -9.80 11.48
C THR A 95 6.63 -9.57 11.98
N ASP A 96 7.37 -10.64 12.22
CA ASP A 96 8.80 -10.55 12.49
C ASP A 96 9.60 -10.19 11.24
N LEU A 97 10.86 -9.79 11.43
CA LEU A 97 11.76 -9.40 10.34
C LEU A 97 12.17 -10.56 9.44
N ASP A 98 12.21 -11.78 9.99
CA ASP A 98 12.58 -13.01 9.30
C ASP A 98 11.35 -13.84 8.85
N GLU A 99 10.14 -13.34 9.11
CA GLU A 99 8.92 -14.01 8.72
C GLU A 99 8.58 -13.80 7.23
N VAL A 100 7.90 -14.78 6.63
CA VAL A 100 7.33 -14.67 5.28
C VAL A 100 6.33 -13.50 5.24
N SER A 101 6.61 -12.49 4.42
CA SER A 101 5.73 -11.33 4.28
C SER A 101 4.51 -11.59 3.39
N GLN A 102 4.69 -12.42 2.36
CA GLN A 102 3.68 -12.68 1.34
C GLN A 102 3.67 -14.14 0.91
N ILE A 103 2.49 -14.65 0.57
CA ILE A 103 2.29 -15.98 0.00
C ILE A 103 1.74 -15.89 -1.42
N LEU A 104 2.25 -16.74 -2.30
CA LEU A 104 1.76 -16.88 -3.67
C LEU A 104 0.38 -17.55 -3.64
N VAL A 105 -0.60 -16.91 -4.26
CA VAL A 105 -2.00 -17.35 -4.22
C VAL A 105 -2.58 -17.66 -5.59
N GLY A 106 -1.90 -17.23 -6.64
CA GLY A 106 -2.33 -17.45 -8.01
C GLY A 106 -1.37 -16.81 -9.01
N VAL A 107 -1.69 -17.00 -10.27
CA VAL A 107 -1.02 -16.37 -11.40
C VAL A 107 -2.08 -15.80 -12.33
N ASP A 108 -1.84 -14.62 -12.87
CA ASP A 108 -2.67 -13.98 -13.89
C ASP A 108 -1.96 -14.04 -15.25
N THR A 109 -2.71 -14.07 -16.35
CA THR A 109 -2.15 -14.04 -17.70
C THR A 109 -2.26 -12.63 -18.26
N LEU A 110 -1.13 -11.99 -18.58
CA LEU A 110 -1.11 -10.61 -19.06
C LEU A 110 -1.29 -10.52 -20.58
N TYR A 111 -0.41 -11.16 -21.34
CA TYR A 111 -0.45 -11.17 -22.81
C TYR A 111 0.38 -12.31 -23.38
N TYR A 112 0.17 -12.63 -24.65
CA TYR A 112 0.97 -13.59 -25.40
C TYR A 112 2.10 -12.86 -26.15
N TYR A 113 3.34 -13.30 -25.93
CA TYR A 113 4.49 -12.83 -26.68
C TYR A 113 4.77 -13.79 -27.83
N GLU A 114 4.51 -13.35 -29.06
CA GLU A 114 4.85 -14.10 -30.26
C GLU A 114 6.30 -13.80 -30.66
N TYR A 115 7.11 -14.83 -30.88
CA TYR A 115 8.46 -14.65 -31.41
C TYR A 115 8.40 -14.09 -32.83
N GLU A 116 9.27 -13.14 -33.15
CA GLU A 116 9.44 -12.75 -34.55
C GLU A 116 10.01 -13.94 -35.32
N LYS A 117 9.27 -14.41 -36.33
CA LYS A 117 9.74 -15.47 -37.23
C LYS A 117 10.96 -14.98 -37.98
N ASP A 118 12.15 -15.42 -37.60
CA ASP A 118 13.25 -15.48 -38.55
C ASP A 118 12.89 -16.56 -39.59
N GLU A 119 12.91 -16.16 -40.87
CA GLU A 119 12.58 -17.03 -42.00
C GLU A 119 13.53 -18.24 -42.04
N GLY A 120 13.15 -19.36 -41.43
CA GLY A 120 13.86 -20.63 -41.61
C GLY A 120 13.82 -21.63 -40.47
N GLU A 121 13.32 -21.28 -39.28
CA GLU A 121 13.16 -22.26 -38.20
C GLU A 121 11.69 -22.63 -38.00
N ASP A 122 11.39 -23.89 -38.31
CA ASP A 122 10.10 -24.51 -38.09
C ASP A 122 9.82 -24.60 -36.58
N GLY A 123 9.08 -23.61 -36.07
CA GLY A 123 8.11 -23.84 -35.00
C GLY A 123 8.53 -23.57 -33.57
N GLU A 124 8.79 -22.31 -33.23
CA GLU A 124 8.63 -21.86 -31.84
C GLU A 124 7.36 -21.00 -31.77
N GLU A 125 6.28 -21.59 -31.27
CA GLU A 125 5.09 -20.86 -30.84
C GLU A 125 5.50 -19.99 -29.64
N GLY A 126 5.06 -18.73 -29.63
CA GLY A 126 5.28 -17.78 -28.54
C GLY A 126 4.87 -18.27 -27.14
N PHE A 127 5.05 -17.43 -26.13
CA PHE A 127 4.74 -17.76 -24.74
C PHE A 127 3.79 -16.76 -24.09
N TRP A 128 2.98 -17.24 -23.15
CA TRP A 128 2.14 -16.38 -22.30
C TRP A 128 2.99 -15.74 -21.20
N VAL A 129 2.94 -14.41 -21.11
CA VAL A 129 3.48 -13.66 -19.99
C VAL A 129 2.47 -13.74 -18.85
N ILE A 130 2.90 -14.31 -17.74
CA ILE A 130 2.09 -14.45 -16.52
C ILE A 130 2.62 -13.52 -15.43
N ASP A 131 1.71 -12.97 -14.63
CA ASP A 131 2.01 -12.24 -13.41
C ASP A 131 1.68 -13.10 -12.19
N SER A 132 2.45 -12.96 -11.12
CA SER A 132 2.23 -13.72 -9.88
C SER A 132 1.45 -12.88 -8.89
N ILE A 133 0.33 -13.40 -8.40
CA ILE A 133 -0.53 -12.74 -7.43
C ILE A 133 -0.10 -13.19 -6.04
N TYR A 134 0.21 -12.22 -5.17
CA TYR A 134 0.60 -12.45 -3.79
C TYR A 134 -0.42 -11.87 -2.81
N GLU A 135 -0.55 -12.48 -1.63
CA GLU A 135 -1.25 -11.88 -0.49
C GLU A 135 -0.35 -11.77 0.74
N PRO A 136 -0.63 -10.83 1.65
CA PRO A 136 0.09 -10.77 2.92
C PRO A 136 -0.10 -12.07 3.72
N ALA A 137 0.99 -12.67 4.18
CA ALA A 137 0.95 -13.91 4.95
C ALA A 137 0.30 -13.72 6.34
N ALA A 138 0.40 -12.52 6.89
CA ALA A 138 -0.13 -12.12 8.20
C ALA A 138 -1.61 -11.68 8.17
N LEU A 139 -2.38 -12.09 7.16
CA LEU A 139 -3.83 -11.87 7.10
C LEU A 139 -4.55 -12.69 8.17
N ILE A 140 -5.50 -12.06 8.87
CA ILE A 140 -6.37 -12.74 9.84
C ILE A 140 -7.73 -13.00 9.19
N LYS A 141 -8.05 -14.27 8.92
CA LYS A 141 -9.23 -14.67 8.14
C LYS A 141 -10.37 -15.24 9.01
N ASP A 142 -10.11 -15.46 10.29
CA ASP A 142 -10.97 -16.15 11.26
C ASP A 142 -11.28 -15.29 12.50
N ALA A 143 -11.51 -14.00 12.30
CA ALA A 143 -11.94 -13.09 13.37
C ALA A 143 -13.46 -12.89 13.37
N VAL A 144 -14.00 -12.63 14.57
CA VAL A 144 -15.36 -12.09 14.75
C VAL A 144 -15.26 -10.58 14.71
N VAL A 145 -15.89 -9.96 13.71
CA VAL A 145 -15.85 -8.51 13.48
C VAL A 145 -17.26 -7.94 13.57
N LEU A 146 -17.49 -7.11 14.57
CA LEU A 146 -18.78 -6.50 14.86
C LEU A 146 -18.67 -4.98 14.79
N VAL A 147 -19.57 -4.36 14.02
CA VAL A 147 -19.78 -2.92 14.02
C VAL A 147 -21.13 -2.65 14.68
N SER A 148 -21.19 -1.75 15.66
CA SER A 148 -22.44 -1.35 16.30
C SER A 148 -22.69 0.13 16.19
N ASP A 149 -23.93 0.52 15.99
CA ASP A 149 -24.34 1.93 15.96
C ASP A 149 -24.77 2.44 17.34
N ASN A 150 -25.07 3.74 17.40
CA ASN A 150 -25.55 4.41 18.61
C ASN A 150 -26.96 3.99 19.07
N GLN A 151 -27.71 3.27 18.24
CA GLN A 151 -29.04 2.76 18.55
C GLN A 151 -28.99 1.35 19.16
N GLY A 152 -27.79 0.74 19.21
CA GLY A 152 -27.55 -0.59 19.74
C GLY A 152 -27.74 -1.70 18.72
N ASN A 153 -27.88 -1.39 17.43
CA ASN A 153 -27.84 -2.40 16.38
C ASN A 153 -26.40 -2.85 16.19
N SER A 154 -26.20 -4.14 15.92
CA SER A 154 -24.89 -4.72 15.65
C SER A 154 -24.92 -5.48 14.34
N TYR A 155 -23.89 -5.24 13.53
CA TYR A 155 -23.73 -5.75 12.19
C TYR A 155 -22.45 -6.58 12.16
N GLU A 156 -22.57 -7.83 11.74
CA GLU A 156 -21.46 -8.76 11.64
C GLU A 156 -20.83 -8.67 10.25
N PHE A 157 -19.52 -8.41 10.21
CA PHE A 157 -18.78 -8.37 8.97
C PHE A 157 -18.10 -9.72 8.77
N SER A 158 -18.23 -10.29 7.58
CA SER A 158 -17.65 -11.58 7.20
C SER A 158 -16.42 -11.38 6.33
N PHE A 159 -15.42 -12.25 6.49
CA PHE A 159 -14.23 -12.22 5.63
C PHE A 159 -14.60 -12.61 4.19
N VAL A 160 -14.22 -11.75 3.25
CA VAL A 160 -14.37 -11.96 1.81
C VAL A 160 -13.00 -11.85 1.16
N ASP A 161 -12.58 -12.92 0.49
CA ASP A 161 -11.32 -12.97 -0.22
C ASP A 161 -11.43 -12.31 -1.60
N LYS A 162 -12.52 -12.56 -2.32
CA LYS A 162 -12.73 -12.11 -3.71
C LYS A 162 -14.12 -11.49 -3.91
N VAL A 163 -14.18 -10.47 -4.76
CA VAL A 163 -15.41 -9.87 -5.26
C VAL A 163 -15.43 -10.03 -6.78
N THR A 164 -16.60 -10.35 -7.32
CA THR A 164 -16.81 -10.51 -8.76
C THR A 164 -17.70 -9.39 -9.25
N PHE A 165 -17.21 -8.61 -10.21
CA PHE A 165 -18.01 -7.64 -10.95
C PHE A 165 -18.40 -8.25 -12.28
N ILE A 166 -19.69 -8.12 -12.62
CA ILE A 166 -20.23 -8.54 -13.90
C ILE A 166 -20.56 -7.28 -14.66
N ASP A 167 -19.83 -7.03 -15.75
CA ASP A 167 -20.21 -6.05 -16.75
C ASP A 167 -21.02 -6.74 -17.85
N THR A 168 -22.09 -6.10 -18.29
CA THR A 168 -22.99 -6.66 -19.29
C THR A 168 -22.91 -5.82 -20.55
N ILE A 169 -22.32 -6.37 -21.61
CA ILE A 169 -22.26 -5.72 -22.91
C ILE A 169 -23.40 -6.28 -23.76
N TYR A 170 -24.27 -5.38 -24.23
CA TYR A 170 -25.39 -5.71 -25.08
C TYR A 170 -25.05 -5.42 -26.55
N PHE A 171 -25.13 -6.45 -27.39
CA PHE A 171 -25.02 -6.30 -28.84
C PHE A 171 -26.39 -6.55 -29.47
N ASP A 172 -26.99 -5.47 -29.97
CA ASP A 172 -28.11 -5.54 -30.88
C ASP A 172 -27.60 -6.06 -32.24
N THR A 173 -27.82 -7.34 -32.51
CA THR A 173 -27.52 -7.93 -33.82
C THR A 173 -28.77 -8.09 -34.69
N THR A 174 -29.83 -7.34 -34.35
CA THR A 174 -31.06 -7.33 -35.13
C THR A 174 -30.77 -6.94 -36.56
N PHE A 175 -31.09 -7.83 -37.48
CA PHE A 175 -30.92 -7.56 -38.90
C PHE A 175 -32.16 -8.01 -39.67
N THR A 176 -32.52 -7.19 -40.66
CA THR A 176 -33.69 -7.44 -41.51
C THR A 176 -33.23 -7.90 -42.88
N PHE A 177 -33.70 -9.07 -43.30
CA PHE A 177 -33.47 -9.61 -44.64
C PHE A 177 -34.79 -9.91 -45.32
N TYR A 178 -35.01 -9.33 -46.50
CA TYR A 178 -36.24 -9.48 -47.29
C TYR A 178 -37.54 -9.27 -46.48
N GLY A 179 -37.56 -8.28 -45.58
CA GLY A 179 -38.75 -7.92 -44.81
C GLY A 179 -39.04 -8.82 -43.60
N TYR A 180 -38.18 -9.80 -43.32
CA TYR A 180 -38.18 -10.57 -42.09
C TYR A 180 -37.10 -10.04 -41.16
N THR A 181 -37.48 -9.68 -39.93
CA THR A 181 -36.55 -9.27 -38.88
C THR A 181 -36.11 -10.50 -38.12
N PHE A 182 -34.79 -10.71 -38.07
CA PHE A 182 -34.17 -11.71 -37.21
C PHE A 182 -33.58 -10.98 -36.03
N ASP A 183 -34.06 -11.33 -34.84
CA ASP A 183 -33.75 -10.64 -33.59
C ASP A 183 -32.94 -11.58 -32.70
N TRP A 184 -31.61 -11.43 -32.78
CA TRP A 184 -30.63 -12.24 -32.07
C TRP A 184 -29.83 -11.34 -31.13
N ASP A 185 -30.50 -10.79 -30.12
CA ASP A 185 -29.80 -10.04 -29.09
C ASP A 185 -28.72 -10.91 -28.42
N THR A 186 -27.46 -10.49 -28.52
CA THR A 186 -26.35 -11.18 -27.86
C THR A 186 -25.95 -10.38 -26.63
N THR A 187 -26.16 -10.96 -25.45
CA THR A 187 -25.67 -10.41 -24.19
C THR A 187 -24.37 -11.12 -23.82
N ILE A 188 -23.29 -10.37 -23.68
CA ILE A 188 -21.99 -10.89 -23.21
C ILE A 188 -21.79 -10.40 -21.78
N TYR A 189 -21.54 -11.34 -20.88
CA TYR A 189 -21.15 -11.04 -19.50
C TYR A 189 -19.63 -11.07 -19.40
N ASP A 190 -19.02 -9.90 -19.21
CA ASP A 190 -17.61 -9.82 -18.82
C ASP A 190 -17.53 -9.90 -17.30
N THR A 191 -16.79 -10.89 -16.80
CA THR A 191 -16.77 -11.23 -15.38
C THR A 191 -15.37 -11.01 -14.83
N ASN A 192 -15.18 -9.89 -14.13
CA ASN A 192 -13.89 -9.52 -13.55
C ASN A 192 -13.88 -9.84 -12.05
N THR A 193 -12.97 -10.73 -11.63
CA THR A 193 -12.83 -11.13 -10.23
C THR A 193 -11.63 -10.43 -9.61
N PHE A 194 -11.84 -9.63 -8.57
CA PHE A 194 -10.79 -8.93 -7.84
C PHE A 194 -10.64 -9.50 -6.44
N ARG A 195 -9.40 -9.51 -5.95
CA ARG A 195 -9.08 -9.96 -4.60
C ARG A 195 -9.01 -8.78 -3.65
N ILE A 196 -9.73 -8.86 -2.54
CA ILE A 196 -9.87 -7.75 -1.59
C ILE A 196 -9.36 -8.10 -0.18
N ASN A 197 -9.53 -9.35 0.26
CA ASN A 197 -9.12 -9.82 1.59
C ASN A 197 -9.59 -8.92 2.75
N PHE A 198 -10.87 -8.55 2.75
CA PHE A 198 -11.47 -7.67 3.77
C PHE A 198 -12.67 -8.31 4.43
N TYR A 199 -12.96 -7.88 5.65
CA TYR A 199 -14.25 -8.10 6.29
C TYR A 199 -15.22 -7.06 5.75
N VAL A 200 -16.36 -7.51 5.25
CA VAL A 200 -17.44 -6.66 4.71
C VAL A 200 -18.78 -7.15 5.23
N ASP A 201 -19.79 -6.28 5.21
CA ASP A 201 -21.16 -6.72 5.45
C ASP A 201 -21.69 -7.46 4.21
N THR A 202 -21.80 -8.78 4.32
CA THR A 202 -22.34 -9.63 3.25
C THR A 202 -23.87 -9.70 3.26
N THR A 203 -24.52 -9.19 4.32
CA THR A 203 -25.97 -9.18 4.45
C THR A 203 -26.62 -7.98 3.78
N GLY A 204 -25.85 -6.91 3.54
CA GLY A 204 -26.34 -5.65 2.96
C GLY A 204 -27.26 -4.88 3.91
N THR A 205 -27.22 -5.16 5.21
CA THR A 205 -28.06 -4.51 6.24
C THR A 205 -27.38 -3.30 6.86
N PHE A 206 -26.06 -3.22 6.78
CA PHE A 206 -25.27 -2.10 7.26
C PHE A 206 -25.33 -0.94 6.28
N ASN A 207 -26.23 0.02 6.56
CA ASN A 207 -26.34 1.28 5.84
C ASN A 207 -25.93 2.45 6.73
N PRO A 208 -24.64 2.85 6.73
CA PRO A 208 -24.15 3.84 7.68
C PRO A 208 -24.75 5.23 7.43
N GLN A 209 -25.05 5.93 8.52
CA GLN A 209 -25.65 7.27 8.51
C GLN A 209 -24.60 8.33 8.84
N PRO A 210 -24.73 9.56 8.32
CA PRO A 210 -23.89 10.67 8.74
C PRO A 210 -24.07 11.00 10.21
N GLU A 211 -23.08 11.68 10.78
CA GLU A 211 -23.10 12.20 12.17
C GLU A 211 -23.43 11.13 13.22
N THR A 212 -23.13 9.87 12.90
CA THR A 212 -23.48 8.71 13.73
C THR A 212 -22.22 8.09 14.31
N ASN A 213 -22.26 7.79 15.60
CA ASN A 213 -21.16 7.11 16.27
C ASN A 213 -21.27 5.59 16.03
N TYR A 214 -20.18 5.02 15.52
CA TYR A 214 -20.02 3.59 15.31
C TYR A 214 -18.90 3.07 16.21
N GLN A 215 -19.13 1.90 16.79
CA GLN A 215 -18.13 1.17 17.57
C GLN A 215 -17.76 -0.11 16.83
N LEU A 216 -16.47 -0.41 16.82
CA LEU A 216 -15.89 -1.60 16.25
C LEU A 216 -15.43 -2.52 17.39
N SER A 217 -15.77 -3.79 17.32
CA SER A 217 -15.28 -4.84 18.21
C SER A 217 -14.77 -6.01 17.39
N ILE A 218 -13.52 -6.41 17.65
CA ILE A 218 -12.82 -7.48 16.93
C ILE A 218 -12.30 -8.48 17.96
N THR A 219 -12.58 -9.75 17.73
CA THR A 219 -11.99 -10.86 18.48
C THR A 219 -11.41 -11.87 17.50
N ALA A 220 -10.11 -12.14 17.60
CA ALA A 220 -9.43 -13.14 16.78
C ALA A 220 -8.77 -14.20 17.68
N PRO A 221 -8.72 -15.48 17.27
CA PRO A 221 -8.04 -16.52 18.03
C PRO A 221 -6.56 -16.21 18.24
N GLY A 222 -6.09 -16.29 19.49
CA GLY A 222 -4.68 -16.06 19.83
C GLY A 222 -4.25 -14.60 19.93
N PHE A 223 -5.18 -13.64 19.81
CA PHE A 223 -4.90 -12.21 19.97
C PHE A 223 -5.81 -11.58 21.03
N ASP A 224 -5.33 -10.50 21.63
CA ASP A 224 -6.16 -9.68 22.52
C ASP A 224 -7.31 -9.01 21.74
N PRO A 225 -8.53 -8.93 22.31
CA PRO A 225 -9.64 -8.23 21.67
C PRO A 225 -9.32 -6.76 21.41
N VAL A 226 -9.73 -6.27 20.23
CA VAL A 226 -9.54 -4.88 19.82
C VAL A 226 -10.87 -4.18 19.70
N SER A 227 -10.95 -2.96 20.23
CA SER A 227 -12.12 -2.09 20.09
C SER A 227 -11.73 -0.72 19.58
N GLY A 228 -12.60 -0.11 18.77
CA GLY A 228 -12.44 1.26 18.28
C GLY A 228 -13.78 1.97 18.18
N SER A 229 -13.76 3.29 18.01
CA SER A 229 -14.97 4.05 17.72
C SER A 229 -14.67 5.21 16.81
N LEU A 230 -15.62 5.56 15.95
CA LEU A 230 -15.56 6.75 15.12
C LEU A 230 -16.93 7.41 15.04
N THR A 231 -16.96 8.68 14.65
CA THR A 231 -18.20 9.37 14.28
C THR A 231 -18.10 9.73 12.82
N THR A 232 -19.08 9.32 12.02
CA THR A 232 -19.14 9.65 10.59
C THR A 232 -19.33 11.14 10.40
N PRO A 233 -18.74 11.74 9.35
CA PRO A 233 -18.96 13.15 9.06
C PRO A 233 -20.40 13.40 8.59
N MET A 234 -20.80 14.66 8.57
CA MET A 234 -22.00 15.10 7.84
C MET A 234 -21.79 14.87 6.34
N ILE A 235 -22.84 14.46 5.62
CA ILE A 235 -22.78 14.41 4.14
C ILE A 235 -22.69 15.85 3.64
N PRO A 236 -21.64 16.22 2.88
CA PRO A 236 -21.53 17.56 2.33
C PRO A 236 -22.66 17.79 1.33
N THR A 237 -23.39 18.87 1.52
CA THR A 237 -24.40 19.35 0.56
C THR A 237 -23.81 20.53 -0.20
N ILE A 238 -23.91 20.52 -1.53
CA ILE A 238 -23.69 21.78 -2.28
C ILE A 238 -24.87 22.68 -1.95
N ASP A 239 -24.56 23.79 -1.33
CA ASP A 239 -25.55 24.81 -1.02
C ASP A 239 -25.80 25.67 -2.26
N SER A 240 -24.71 26.21 -2.81
CA SER A 240 -24.79 27.09 -3.97
C SER A 240 -23.54 27.11 -4.82
N LEU A 241 -23.77 27.48 -6.08
CA LEU A 241 -22.73 27.77 -7.03
C LEU A 241 -22.86 29.22 -7.46
N VAL A 242 -21.78 29.98 -7.30
CA VAL A 242 -21.74 31.40 -7.65
C VAL A 242 -20.79 31.61 -8.83
N GLN A 243 -21.30 32.21 -9.89
CA GLN A 243 -20.50 32.65 -11.04
C GLN A 243 -20.74 34.14 -11.26
N ARG A 244 -19.67 34.92 -11.42
CA ARG A 244 -19.72 36.38 -11.53
C ARG A 244 -20.48 37.08 -10.38
N GLY A 245 -20.44 36.51 -9.18
CA GLY A 245 -21.10 37.07 -8.00
C GLY A 245 -22.62 36.82 -7.90
N HIS A 246 -23.18 35.98 -8.77
CA HIS A 246 -24.58 35.54 -8.74
C HIS A 246 -24.71 34.03 -8.61
N ALA A 247 -25.68 33.57 -7.82
CA ALA A 247 -26.10 32.18 -7.79
C ALA A 247 -26.51 31.73 -9.20
N SER A 248 -25.96 30.62 -9.67
CA SER A 248 -26.10 30.16 -11.05
C SER A 248 -26.39 28.66 -11.09
N ASP A 249 -27.51 28.29 -11.70
CA ASP A 249 -27.88 26.88 -11.95
C ASP A 249 -27.15 26.28 -13.16
N THR A 250 -26.56 27.12 -14.03
CA THR A 250 -25.80 26.70 -15.20
C THR A 250 -24.49 27.48 -15.25
N ILE A 251 -23.39 26.75 -15.38
CA ILE A 251 -22.04 27.33 -15.41
C ILE A 251 -21.51 27.46 -16.82
N ILE A 252 -20.81 28.56 -17.07
CA ILE A 252 -19.98 28.73 -18.25
C ILE A 252 -18.60 28.14 -17.91
N ALA A 253 -18.27 26.99 -18.50
CA ALA A 253 -17.04 26.24 -18.19
C ALA A 253 -15.74 27.01 -18.46
N SER A 254 -15.78 28.04 -19.30
CA SER A 254 -14.63 28.90 -19.60
C SER A 254 -14.37 29.99 -18.55
N GLU A 255 -15.14 30.03 -17.46
CA GLU A 255 -15.09 31.09 -16.45
C GLU A 255 -15.00 30.53 -15.04
N PRO A 256 -14.29 31.22 -14.12
CA PRO A 256 -14.21 30.80 -12.74
C PRO A 256 -15.58 30.84 -12.06
N PHE A 257 -15.81 29.90 -11.17
CA PHE A 257 -16.99 29.83 -10.31
C PHE A 257 -16.55 29.38 -8.91
N ASP A 258 -17.37 29.72 -7.91
CA ASP A 258 -17.18 29.34 -6.53
C ASP A 258 -18.27 28.34 -6.12
N ILE A 259 -17.90 27.27 -5.42
CA ILE A 259 -18.84 26.31 -4.83
C ILE A 259 -18.84 26.52 -3.32
N TYR A 260 -20.04 26.68 -2.75
CA TYR A 260 -20.26 26.76 -1.32
C TYR A 260 -20.95 25.48 -0.82
N TRP A 261 -20.39 24.92 0.26
CA TRP A 261 -20.84 23.67 0.88
C TRP A 261 -21.70 23.91 2.14
N ASN A 262 -21.77 25.15 2.61
CA ASN A 262 -22.51 25.56 3.80
C ASN A 262 -23.46 26.70 3.43
N LEU A 263 -24.65 26.72 4.06
CA LEU A 263 -25.67 27.75 3.89
C LEU A 263 -25.08 29.17 4.04
N GLN A 264 -25.10 29.98 2.99
CA GLN A 264 -24.68 31.39 3.10
C GLN A 264 -25.83 32.26 3.61
N GLU A 265 -25.69 32.83 4.82
CA GLU A 265 -26.66 33.78 5.40
C GLU A 265 -26.93 35.01 4.52
N SER A 266 -26.04 35.32 3.57
CA SER A 266 -26.15 36.49 2.69
C SER A 266 -27.03 36.30 1.44
N GLY A 267 -27.66 35.13 1.28
CA GLY A 267 -28.58 34.86 0.15
C GLY A 267 -27.89 34.90 -1.20
N LYS A 268 -26.57 34.70 -1.24
CA LYS A 268 -25.81 34.45 -2.48
C LYS A 268 -25.84 32.97 -2.88
N GLY A 269 -26.80 32.26 -2.31
CA GLY A 269 -26.97 30.82 -2.35
C GLY A 269 -26.58 30.28 -0.99
#